data_AF-A0A964PV83-F1
#
_entry.id   AF-A0A964PV83-F1
#
_cell.length_a   1.000
_cell.length_b   1.000
_cell.length_c   1.000
_cell.angle_alpha   90.00
_cell.angle_beta   90.00
_cell.angle_gamma   90.00
#
_symmetry.space_group_name_H-M   'P 1'
#
loop_
_entity.id
_entity.type
_entity.pdbx_description
1 polymer ?
#
loop_
_entity_poly.entity_id
_entity_poly.type
_entity_poly.pdbx_seq_one_letter_code
_entity_poly.pdbx_strand_id
1 'polypeptide(L)'
;MDDARKMHAIGGLAIVAGHTQIMRPGPRLDAIRTVADSARAQGARWIARAEDVADWWIARAEVRLTFVPPDDSGFRGEGFERAGVSDLLVEAPVDRGLDGLWVDLVLPRGSASMVVLVDGRSVDFAATEWGVRVPLPTLAPGRQARISLLVPTEGRTATP
;
A
#
# COMPACT_ATOMS: atom_id res chain seq x y z
N MET A 1 9.93 -22.05 -9.67
CA MET A 1 10.21 -21.29 -10.91
C MET A 1 9.13 -20.25 -11.22
N ASP A 2 8.08 -20.13 -10.39
CA ASP A 2 6.89 -19.31 -10.66
C ASP A 2 6.96 -17.90 -10.05
N ASP A 3 7.64 -17.73 -8.91
CA ASP A 3 7.65 -16.47 -8.15
C ASP A 3 8.52 -15.35 -8.77
N ALA A 4 9.65 -15.70 -9.38
CA ALA A 4 10.50 -14.72 -10.06
C ALA A 4 9.84 -14.16 -11.34
N ARG A 5 8.98 -14.96 -11.98
CA ARG A 5 8.19 -14.54 -13.14
C ARG A 5 7.03 -13.63 -12.72
N LYS A 6 6.42 -13.90 -11.56
CA LYS A 6 5.43 -13.02 -10.92
C LYS A 6 6.02 -11.66 -10.56
N MET A 7 7.18 -11.60 -9.89
CA MET A 7 7.84 -10.33 -9.58
C MET A 7 8.19 -9.50 -10.82
N HIS A 8 8.55 -10.17 -11.93
CA HIS A 8 8.88 -9.50 -13.19
C HIS A 8 7.65 -8.91 -13.89
N ALA A 9 6.48 -9.55 -13.77
CA ALA A 9 5.26 -9.14 -14.47
C ALA A 9 4.60 -7.87 -13.91
N ILE A 10 4.87 -7.53 -12.64
CA ILE A 10 4.30 -6.37 -11.93
C ILE A 10 5.28 -5.19 -11.79
N GLY A 11 6.50 -5.28 -12.33
CA GLY A 11 7.54 -4.27 -12.08
C GLY A 11 8.00 -4.27 -10.62
N GLY A 12 8.18 -5.45 -10.03
CA GLY A 12 8.32 -5.64 -8.59
C GLY A 12 9.64 -5.13 -7.99
N LEU A 13 9.53 -4.61 -6.77
CA LEU A 13 10.65 -4.29 -5.87
C LEU A 13 11.01 -5.53 -5.04
N ALA A 14 12.29 -5.87 -4.97
CA ALA A 14 12.82 -6.89 -4.06
C ALA A 14 13.69 -6.22 -2.99
N ILE A 15 13.35 -6.39 -1.71
CA ILE A 15 14.18 -5.90 -0.60
C ILE A 15 14.89 -7.09 0.04
N VAL A 16 16.22 -7.04 0.06
CA VAL A 16 17.05 -8.01 0.77
C VAL A 16 17.48 -7.38 2.10
N ALA A 17 16.93 -7.88 3.21
CA ALA A 17 17.30 -7.45 4.55
C ALA A 17 18.27 -8.45 5.19
N GLY A 18 19.30 -7.94 5.87
CA GLY A 18 20.29 -8.74 6.57
C GLY A 18 20.55 -8.20 7.96
N HIS A 19 20.55 -9.10 8.96
CA HIS A 19 20.89 -8.76 10.33
C HIS A 19 22.37 -9.08 10.58
N THR A 20 23.17 -8.10 10.97
CA THR A 20 24.62 -8.25 11.17
C THR A 20 24.99 -9.35 12.17
N GLN A 21 24.14 -9.58 13.18
CA GLN A 21 24.29 -10.67 14.16
C GLN A 21 24.22 -12.07 13.52
N ILE A 22 23.48 -12.20 12.42
CA ILE A 22 23.24 -13.45 11.67
C ILE A 22 24.21 -13.56 10.48
N MET A 23 24.55 -12.42 9.88
CA MET A 23 25.41 -12.26 8.70
C MET A 23 26.89 -12.22 9.08
N ARG A 24 27.37 -13.30 9.70
CA ARG A 24 28.81 -13.51 9.90
C ARG A 24 29.47 -13.92 8.58
N PRO A 25 30.78 -13.67 8.40
CA PRO A 25 31.52 -14.19 7.24
C PRO A 25 31.30 -15.69 7.05
N GLY A 26 31.15 -16.12 5.80
CA GLY A 26 30.88 -17.51 5.43
C GLY A 26 29.61 -17.68 4.58
N PRO A 27 28.98 -18.87 4.60
CA PRO A 27 27.99 -19.27 3.60
C PRO A 27 26.81 -18.32 3.42
N ARG A 28 26.38 -17.64 4.48
CA ARG A 28 25.26 -16.69 4.43
C ARG A 28 25.61 -15.41 3.69
N LEU A 29 26.81 -14.88 3.92
CA LEU A 29 27.30 -13.69 3.21
C LEU A 29 27.55 -14.03 1.72
N ASP A 30 28.06 -15.23 1.44
CA ASP A 30 28.31 -15.69 0.07
C ASP A 30 27.01 -15.95 -0.70
N ALA A 31 25.94 -16.36 -0.02
CA ALA A 31 24.61 -16.47 -0.63
C ALA A 31 24.09 -15.10 -1.08
N ILE A 32 24.24 -14.04 -0.27
CA ILE A 32 23.83 -12.68 -0.68
C ILE A 32 24.65 -12.20 -1.87
N ARG A 33 25.96 -12.44 -1.86
CA ARG A 33 26.85 -12.10 -2.98
C ARG A 33 26.41 -12.80 -4.26
N THR A 34 26.13 -14.10 -4.19
CA THR A 34 25.59 -14.88 -5.31
C THR A 34 24.29 -14.28 -5.86
N VAL A 35 23.37 -13.87 -4.99
CA VAL A 35 22.12 -13.20 -5.42
C VAL A 35 22.42 -11.87 -6.12
N ALA A 36 23.32 -11.05 -5.58
CA ALA A 36 23.70 -9.77 -6.18
C ALA A 36 24.38 -9.96 -7.55
N ASP A 37 25.28 -10.93 -7.67
CA ASP A 37 25.99 -11.21 -8.92
C ASP A 37 25.07 -11.80 -9.98
N SER A 38 24.16 -12.70 -9.59
CA SER A 38 23.10 -13.21 -10.48
C SER A 38 22.20 -12.08 -10.98
N ALA A 39 21.85 -11.12 -10.12
CA ALA A 39 21.05 -9.98 -10.50
C ALA A 39 21.77 -9.06 -11.50
N ARG A 40 23.07 -8.81 -11.31
CA ARG A 40 23.91 -8.03 -12.24
C ARG A 40 24.02 -8.70 -13.60
N ALA A 41 24.25 -10.02 -13.63
CA ALA A 41 24.44 -10.78 -14.87
C ALA A 41 23.21 -10.75 -15.80
N GLN A 42 22.00 -10.53 -15.26
CA GLN A 42 20.77 -10.47 -16.05
C GLN A 42 20.57 -9.15 -16.79
N GLY A 43 21.32 -8.08 -16.47
CA GLY A 43 21.32 -6.80 -17.19
C GLY A 43 20.03 -5.95 -17.10
N ALA A 44 18.89 -6.55 -16.74
CA ALA A 44 17.59 -5.90 -16.67
C ALA A 44 17.19 -5.46 -15.24
N ARG A 45 18.11 -5.51 -14.27
CA ARG A 45 17.83 -5.24 -12.86
C ARG A 45 18.56 -3.99 -12.37
N TRP A 46 17.82 -3.10 -11.73
CA TRP A 46 18.37 -1.96 -11.02
C TRP A 46 18.69 -2.37 -9.57
N ILE A 47 19.99 -2.47 -9.24
CA ILE A 47 20.45 -2.64 -7.86
C ILE A 47 20.75 -1.26 -7.30
N ALA A 48 19.99 -0.86 -6.29
CA ALA A 48 19.98 0.50 -5.79
C ALA A 48 19.88 0.52 -4.26
N ARG A 49 20.17 1.67 -3.65
CA ARG A 49 19.84 1.89 -2.25
C ARG A 49 18.33 2.14 -2.12
N ALA A 50 17.80 1.94 -0.91
CA ALA A 50 16.39 2.22 -0.65
C ALA A 50 16.03 3.70 -0.91
N GLU A 51 16.95 4.62 -0.61
CA GLU A 51 16.80 6.06 -0.89
C GLU A 51 16.67 6.34 -2.39
N ASP A 52 17.50 5.74 -3.23
CA ASP A 52 17.45 5.93 -4.69
C ASP A 52 16.09 5.48 -5.26
N VAL A 53 15.59 4.33 -4.78
CA VAL A 53 14.29 3.79 -5.19
C VAL A 53 13.15 4.70 -4.75
N ALA A 54 13.22 5.22 -3.52
CA ALA A 54 12.24 6.16 -2.99
C ALA A 54 12.22 7.45 -3.82
N ASP A 55 13.39 8.04 -4.10
CA ASP A 55 13.51 9.25 -4.91
C ASP A 55 13.00 9.04 -6.33
N TRP A 56 13.31 7.89 -6.94
CA TRP A 56 12.81 7.54 -8.27
C TRP A 56 11.29 7.47 -8.33
N TRP A 57 10.66 6.90 -7.29
CA TRP A 57 9.21 6.86 -7.16
C TRP A 57 8.61 8.23 -6.90
N ILE A 58 9.16 9.01 -5.96
CA ILE A 58 8.67 10.35 -5.62
C ILE A 58 8.74 11.28 -6.85
N ALA A 59 9.84 11.24 -7.61
CA ALA A 59 10.00 12.05 -8.80
C ALA A 59 9.01 11.71 -9.93
N ARG A 60 8.37 10.54 -9.88
CA ARG A 60 7.40 10.06 -10.86
C ARG A 60 5.98 9.98 -10.33
N ALA A 61 5.79 10.18 -9.02
CA ALA A 61 4.50 10.06 -8.38
C ALA A 61 3.61 11.21 -8.87
N GLU A 62 2.52 10.86 -9.53
CA GLU A 62 1.50 11.84 -9.94
C GLU A 62 0.49 12.10 -8.82
N VAL A 63 0.54 11.32 -7.73
CA VAL A 63 -0.41 11.36 -6.62
C VAL A 63 0.38 11.30 -5.33
N ARG A 64 0.00 12.12 -4.35
CA ARG A 64 0.56 12.02 -3.00
C ARG A 64 -0.41 11.25 -2.10
N LEU A 65 0.13 10.24 -1.43
CA LEU A 65 -0.57 9.43 -0.44
C LEU A 65 -0.06 9.77 0.96
N THR A 66 -0.96 10.07 1.89
CA THR A 66 -0.59 10.37 3.28
C THR A 66 -1.50 9.62 4.24
N PHE A 67 -0.91 8.81 5.11
CA PHE A 67 -1.64 8.23 6.24
C PHE A 67 -1.83 9.28 7.32
N VAL A 68 -3.07 9.52 7.73
CA VAL A 68 -3.42 10.48 8.78
C VAL A 68 -4.20 9.79 9.90
N PRO A 69 -4.16 10.31 11.14
CA PRO A 69 -5.05 9.83 12.19
C PRO A 69 -6.51 9.81 11.70
N PRO A 70 -7.32 8.84 12.17
CA PRO A 70 -8.72 8.78 11.79
C PRO A 70 -9.43 10.09 12.14
N ASP A 71 -10.29 10.60 11.25
CA ASP A 71 -11.09 11.79 11.56
C ASP A 71 -12.37 11.41 12.32
N ASP A 72 -12.48 11.80 13.58
CA ASP A 72 -13.65 11.55 14.41
C ASP A 72 -14.91 12.34 13.98
N SER A 73 -14.78 13.32 13.08
CA SER A 73 -15.87 14.25 12.75
C SER A 73 -16.90 13.73 11.74
N GLY A 74 -16.66 12.59 11.08
CA GLY A 74 -17.41 12.20 9.87
C GLY A 74 -18.41 11.05 9.99
N PHE A 75 -18.26 10.13 10.94
CA PHE A 75 -19.09 8.92 11.01
C PHE A 75 -19.81 8.79 12.36
N ARG A 76 -21.14 8.89 12.33
CA ARG A 76 -22.05 8.65 13.48
C ARG A 76 -23.02 7.51 13.17
N GLY A 77 -22.51 6.39 12.64
CA GLY A 77 -23.31 5.19 12.45
C GLY A 77 -23.25 4.30 13.69
N GLU A 78 -24.40 3.98 14.29
CA GLU A 78 -24.48 2.90 15.28
C GLU A 78 -24.07 1.57 14.62
N GLY A 79 -23.19 0.78 15.27
CA GLY A 79 -22.85 -0.58 14.83
C GLY A 79 -21.59 -0.74 13.97
N PHE A 80 -20.81 0.32 13.71
CA PHE A 80 -19.48 0.20 13.09
C PHE A 80 -18.41 0.95 13.90
N GLU A 81 -17.22 0.36 14.00
CA GLU A 81 -16.02 1.01 14.52
C GLU A 81 -14.97 1.21 13.42
N ARG A 82 -14.05 2.16 13.62
CA ARG A 82 -12.91 2.36 12.73
C ARG A 82 -12.01 1.13 12.81
N ALA A 83 -11.44 0.67 11.71
CA ALA A 83 -10.61 -0.55 11.64
C ALA A 83 -9.29 -0.50 12.47
N GLY A 84 -9.08 0.51 13.33
CA GLY A 84 -7.80 0.76 14.01
C GLY A 84 -6.67 1.21 13.05
N VAL A 85 -7.00 1.46 11.77
CA VAL A 85 -6.08 1.88 10.72
C VAL A 85 -6.23 3.39 10.51
N SER A 86 -5.10 4.06 10.23
CA SER A 86 -5.06 5.45 9.76
C SER A 86 -5.94 5.65 8.52
N ASP A 87 -6.54 6.82 8.39
CA ASP A 87 -7.15 7.26 7.14
C ASP A 87 -6.07 7.48 6.08
N LEU A 88 -6.44 7.32 4.81
CA LEU A 88 -5.58 7.62 3.69
C LEU A 88 -6.06 8.88 2.97
N LEU A 89 -5.23 9.91 2.96
CA LEU A 89 -5.41 11.08 2.10
C LEU A 89 -4.75 10.85 0.76
N VAL A 90 -5.49 11.15 -0.30
CA VAL A 90 -5.06 11.05 -1.69
C VAL A 90 -5.14 12.44 -2.30
N GLU A 91 -4.00 13.02 -2.66
CA GLU A 91 -3.90 14.40 -3.15
C GLU A 91 -3.50 14.43 -4.63
N ALA A 92 -4.27 15.19 -5.42
CA ALA A 92 -3.94 15.49 -6.80
C ALA A 92 -2.87 16.60 -6.89
N PRO A 93 -2.05 16.62 -7.95
CA PRO A 93 -1.10 17.70 -8.20
C PRO A 93 -1.80 19.06 -8.25
N VAL A 94 -1.09 20.11 -7.85
CA VAL A 94 -1.64 21.48 -7.83
C VAL A 94 -1.94 22.04 -9.21
N ASP A 95 -1.34 21.47 -10.26
CA ASP A 95 -1.37 21.97 -11.63
C ASP A 95 -2.32 21.19 -12.55
N ARG A 96 -2.84 20.03 -12.13
CA ARG A 96 -3.78 19.22 -12.92
C ARG A 96 -4.71 18.36 -12.08
N GLY A 97 -5.91 18.13 -12.59
CA GLY A 97 -6.85 17.19 -12.01
C GLY A 97 -6.53 15.75 -12.39
N LEU A 98 -7.11 14.81 -11.66
CA LEU A 98 -6.98 13.38 -11.89
C LEU A 98 -8.36 12.76 -12.06
N ASP A 99 -8.49 11.92 -13.09
CA ASP A 99 -9.74 11.20 -13.39
C ASP A 99 -9.47 9.70 -13.48
N GLY A 100 -10.49 8.90 -13.13
CA GLY A 100 -10.40 7.43 -13.18
C GLY A 100 -9.38 6.80 -12.23
N LEU A 101 -9.02 7.47 -11.13
CA LEU A 101 -8.07 6.96 -10.15
C LEU A 101 -8.72 5.88 -9.27
N TRP A 102 -7.92 4.88 -8.88
CA TRP A 102 -8.27 3.94 -7.82
C TRP A 102 -7.08 3.72 -6.89
N VAL A 103 -7.36 3.28 -5.68
CA VAL A 103 -6.35 2.89 -4.68
C VAL A 103 -6.54 1.44 -4.29
N ASP A 104 -5.47 0.66 -4.44
CA ASP A 104 -5.42 -0.71 -3.91
C ASP A 104 -4.93 -0.68 -2.47
N LEU A 105 -5.78 -1.09 -1.54
CA LEU A 105 -5.47 -1.24 -0.11
C LEU A 105 -5.25 -2.71 0.20
N VAL A 106 -4.02 -3.05 0.62
CA VAL A 106 -3.67 -4.40 1.04
C VAL A 106 -4.12 -4.62 2.48
N LEU A 107 -4.96 -5.63 2.71
CA LEU A 107 -5.59 -5.94 3.99
C LEU A 107 -5.30 -7.40 4.37
N PRO A 108 -4.20 -7.66 5.10
CA PRO A 108 -3.74 -9.02 5.39
C PRO A 108 -4.73 -9.89 6.18
N ARG A 109 -5.68 -9.26 6.88
CA ARG A 109 -6.73 -9.94 7.66
C ARG A 109 -8.06 -10.08 6.90
N GLY A 110 -8.08 -9.75 5.61
CA GLY A 110 -9.26 -9.76 4.76
C GLY A 110 -10.11 -8.48 4.86
N SER A 111 -11.04 -8.35 3.91
CA SER A 111 -11.97 -7.22 3.77
C SER A 111 -13.41 -7.58 4.14
N ALA A 112 -13.63 -8.77 4.70
CA ALA A 112 -14.96 -9.28 5.02
C ALA A 112 -15.69 -8.32 5.97
N SER A 113 -16.89 -7.90 5.56
CA SER A 113 -17.77 -6.99 6.29
C SER A 113 -17.27 -5.54 6.43
N MET A 114 -16.17 -5.17 5.77
CA MET A 114 -15.64 -3.82 5.83
C MET A 114 -16.47 -2.84 4.98
N VAL A 115 -16.67 -1.63 5.50
CA VAL A 115 -17.25 -0.52 4.76
C VAL A 115 -16.13 0.46 4.41
N VAL A 116 -16.02 0.80 3.13
CA VAL A 116 -15.08 1.81 2.63
C VAL A 116 -15.83 3.11 2.42
N LEU A 117 -15.32 4.19 3.02
CA LEU A 117 -15.82 5.52 2.77
C LEU A 117 -14.80 6.32 1.95
N VAL A 118 -15.30 7.12 1.00
CA VAL A 118 -14.54 8.20 0.35
C VAL A 118 -15.23 9.51 0.68
N ASP A 119 -14.50 10.43 1.31
CA ASP A 119 -15.02 11.70 1.82
C ASP A 119 -16.29 11.52 2.68
N GLY A 120 -16.28 10.49 3.53
CA GLY A 120 -17.38 10.16 4.44
C GLY A 120 -18.57 9.45 3.79
N ARG A 121 -18.54 9.17 2.48
CA ARG A 121 -19.62 8.49 1.77
C ARG A 121 -19.23 7.05 1.45
N SER A 122 -20.14 6.11 1.68
CA SER A 122 -19.94 4.72 1.28
C SER A 122 -19.77 4.63 -0.22
N VAL A 123 -18.77 3.88 -0.65
CA VAL A 123 -18.52 3.61 -2.06
C VAL A 123 -18.50 2.11 -2.32
N ASP A 124 -18.89 1.72 -3.53
CA ASP A 124 -18.63 0.37 -4.01
C ASP A 124 -17.12 0.21 -4.25
N PHE A 125 -16.59 -0.92 -3.83
CA PHE A 125 -15.19 -1.29 -4.05
C PHE A 125 -15.11 -2.72 -4.54
N ALA A 126 -14.04 -3.05 -5.27
CA ALA A 126 -13.79 -4.42 -5.67
C ALA A 126 -12.92 -5.12 -4.62
N ALA A 127 -13.37 -6.26 -4.09
CA ALA A 127 -12.51 -7.12 -3.30
C ALA A 127 -11.47 -7.78 -4.21
N THR A 128 -10.22 -7.81 -3.76
CA THR A 128 -9.12 -8.51 -4.44
C THR A 128 -8.62 -9.64 -3.55
N GLU A 129 -7.77 -10.51 -4.09
CA GLU A 129 -7.10 -11.57 -3.32
C GLU A 129 -6.36 -11.00 -2.08
N TRP A 130 -5.89 -9.75 -2.16
CA TRP A 130 -4.98 -9.15 -1.17
C TRP A 130 -5.62 -8.02 -0.36
N GLY A 131 -6.87 -7.65 -0.64
CA GLY A 131 -7.57 -6.56 0.04
C GLY A 131 -8.69 -5.97 -0.80
N VAL A 132 -8.65 -4.66 -1.07
CA VAL A 132 -9.70 -3.93 -1.80
C VAL A 132 -9.14 -2.93 -2.80
N ARG A 133 -9.86 -2.72 -3.89
CA ARG A 133 -9.65 -1.65 -4.86
C ARG A 133 -10.75 -0.60 -4.70
N VAL A 134 -10.36 0.58 -4.26
CA VAL A 134 -11.26 1.69 -3.98
C VAL A 134 -11.23 2.68 -5.13
N PRO A 135 -12.33 2.86 -5.90
CA PRO A 135 -12.40 3.92 -6.90
C PRO A 135 -12.46 5.28 -6.22
N LEU A 136 -11.81 6.28 -6.82
CA LEU A 136 -11.88 7.67 -6.38
C LEU A 136 -12.68 8.51 -7.37
N PRO A 137 -13.41 9.54 -6.88
CA PRO A 137 -14.00 10.53 -7.76
C PRO A 137 -12.90 11.33 -8.47
N THR A 138 -13.27 12.04 -9.54
CA THR A 138 -12.38 13.00 -10.18
C THR A 138 -11.88 14.02 -9.14
N LEU A 139 -10.56 14.14 -9.00
CA LEU A 139 -9.92 15.10 -8.12
C LEU A 139 -9.55 16.34 -8.93
N ALA A 140 -10.08 17.50 -8.55
CA ALA A 140 -9.61 18.77 -9.11
C ALA A 140 -8.16 19.06 -8.67
N PRO A 141 -7.42 19.94 -9.37
CA PRO A 141 -6.05 20.29 -9.00
C PRO A 141 -5.91 20.70 -7.53
N GLY A 142 -4.93 20.13 -6.83
CA GLY A 142 -4.65 20.38 -5.42
C GLY A 142 -5.73 19.93 -4.44
N ARG A 143 -6.77 19.21 -4.90
CA ARG A 143 -7.78 18.63 -4.02
C ARG A 143 -7.33 17.29 -3.45
N GLN A 144 -7.91 16.99 -2.29
CA GLN A 144 -7.70 15.74 -1.57
C GLN A 144 -9.01 14.97 -1.51
N ALA A 145 -8.91 13.65 -1.59
CA ALA A 145 -9.94 12.71 -1.15
C ALA A 145 -9.43 11.94 0.06
N ARG A 146 -10.32 11.65 1.00
CA ARG A 146 -10.03 10.83 2.18
C ARG A 146 -10.70 9.47 2.06
N ILE A 147 -9.91 8.41 2.16
CA ILE A 147 -10.40 7.04 2.28
C ILE A 147 -10.39 6.62 3.75
N SER A 148 -11.52 6.10 4.22
CA SER A 148 -11.70 5.58 5.58
C SER A 148 -12.21 4.14 5.55
N LEU A 149 -11.70 3.32 6.47
CA LEU A 149 -12.07 1.92 6.62
C LEU A 149 -12.82 1.70 7.92
N LEU A 150 -14.04 1.16 7.83
CA LEU A 150 -14.89 0.83 8.97
C LEU A 150 -15.15 -0.68 9.02
N VAL A 151 -15.20 -1.22 10.22
CA VAL A 151 -15.56 -2.62 10.49
C VAL A 151 -16.79 -2.67 11.40
N PRO A 152 -17.66 -3.68 11.27
CA PRO A 152 -18.83 -3.80 12.13
C PRO A 152 -18.38 -4.03 13.58
N THR A 153 -19.09 -3.43 14.53
CA THR A 153 -18.84 -3.64 15.97
C THR A 153 -19.31 -5.03 16.42
N GLU A 154 -20.22 -5.65 15.67
CA GLU A 154 -20.68 -7.04 15.86
C GLU A 154 -19.64 -8.02 15.31
N GLY A 155 -18.71 -8.42 16.17
CA GLY A 155 -17.63 -9.35 15.81
C GLY A 155 -16.55 -9.46 16.90
N ARG A 156 -16.52 -8.49 17.82
CA ARG A 156 -15.76 -8.61 19.05
C ARG A 156 -16.56 -9.48 20.02
N THR A 157 -16.44 -10.80 19.91
CA THR A 157 -16.73 -11.66 21.05
C THR A 157 -15.88 -11.13 22.21
N ALA A 158 -16.55 -10.63 23.24
CA ALA A 158 -15.93 -10.33 24.51
C ALA A 158 -15.22 -11.61 24.95
N THR A 159 -13.90 -11.62 24.85
CA THR A 159 -13.11 -12.66 25.51
C THR A 159 -12.99 -12.20 26.97
N PRO A 160 -13.44 -13.00 27.95
CA PRO A 160 -13.44 -12.64 29.36
C PRO A 160 -12.03 -12.39 29.92
#